data_AF-A0A0N0A2D4-F1
#
_entry.id   AF-A0A0N0A2D4-F1
#
_cell.length_a   1.000
_cell.length_b   1.000
_cell.length_c   1.000
_cell.angle_alpha   90.00
_cell.angle_beta   90.00
_cell.angle_gamma   90.00
#
_symmetry.space_group_name_H-M   'P 1'
#
loop_
_entity.id
_entity.type
_entity.pdbx_description
1 polymer ?
#
loop_
_entity_poly.entity_id
_entity_poly.type
_entity_poly.pdbx_seq_one_letter_code
_entity_poly.pdbx_strand_id
1 'polypeptide(L)'
;MSAELFAKVRTLRQLQGISAQELADRMTVLGHPISRGQLANGETGRVKEMSVDFADHAARALNLTLIQLLTEPAECPTCKGEPPAGFTCNACGHTQGGSR
;
A
#
# COMPACT_ATOMS: atom_id res chain seq x y z
N MET A 1 -6.10 12.38 -7.60
CA MET A 1 -4.92 12.12 -6.73
C MET A 1 -3.95 11.18 -7.46
N SER A 2 -2.65 11.21 -7.14
CA SER A 2 -1.56 10.64 -7.98
C SER A 2 -1.40 9.11 -7.87
N ALA A 3 -0.66 8.52 -8.82
CA ALA A 3 -0.28 7.10 -8.85
C ALA A 3 0.50 6.62 -7.60
N GLU A 4 1.18 7.54 -6.90
CA GLU A 4 1.91 7.24 -5.66
C GLU A 4 0.96 6.78 -4.53
N LEU A 5 -0.28 7.27 -4.53
CA LEU A 5 -1.26 6.88 -3.53
C LEU A 5 -1.74 5.44 -3.73
N PHE A 6 -1.81 4.95 -4.98
CA PHE A 6 -2.07 3.53 -5.25
C PHE A 6 -0.95 2.64 -4.74
N ALA A 7 0.32 3.05 -4.95
CA ALA A 7 1.47 2.33 -4.42
C ALA A 7 1.46 2.31 -2.88
N LYS A 8 1.07 3.42 -2.25
CA LYS A 8 0.91 3.51 -0.79
C LYS A 8 -0.16 2.56 -0.26
N VAL A 9 -1.35 2.53 -0.88
CA VAL A 9 -2.44 1.61 -0.54
C VAL A 9 -1.97 0.16 -0.66
N ARG A 10 -1.23 -0.19 -1.72
CA ARG A 10 -0.64 -1.52 -1.89
C ARG A 10 0.29 -1.87 -0.74
N THR A 11 1.20 -0.97 -0.36
CA THR A 11 2.15 -1.21 0.73
C THR A 11 1.42 -1.42 2.06
N LEU A 12 0.49 -0.52 2.42
CA LEU A 12 -0.30 -0.64 3.65
C LEU A 12 -1.09 -1.94 3.70
N ARG A 13 -1.72 -2.31 2.57
CA ARG A 13 -2.42 -3.59 2.43
C ARG A 13 -1.50 -4.78 2.70
N GLN A 14 -0.30 -4.79 2.11
CA GLN A 14 0.68 -5.86 2.33
C GLN A 14 1.18 -5.93 3.77
N LEU A 15 1.41 -4.78 4.41
CA LEU A 15 1.81 -4.69 5.81
C LEU A 15 0.74 -5.24 6.77
N GLN A 16 -0.54 -5.07 6.42
CA GLN A 16 -1.66 -5.65 7.16
C GLN A 16 -1.96 -7.11 6.78
N GLY A 17 -1.18 -7.72 5.88
CA GLY A 17 -1.41 -9.11 5.43
C GLY A 17 -2.68 -9.29 4.59
N ILE A 18 -3.24 -8.21 4.04
CA ILE A 18 -4.49 -8.21 3.29
C ILE A 18 -4.21 -8.54 1.81
N SER A 19 -5.03 -9.38 1.19
CA SER A 19 -4.93 -9.65 -0.26
C SER A 19 -5.62 -8.54 -1.07
N ALA A 20 -5.27 -8.38 -2.36
CA ALA A 20 -5.98 -7.43 -3.22
C ALA A 20 -7.48 -7.77 -3.37
N GLN A 21 -7.83 -9.06 -3.32
CA GLN A 21 -9.24 -9.48 -3.34
C GLN A 21 -9.96 -9.02 -2.07
N GLU A 22 -9.36 -9.30 -0.91
CA GLU A 22 -9.90 -8.91 0.40
C GLU A 22 -10.09 -7.39 0.51
N LEU A 23 -9.15 -6.58 0.01
CA LEU A 23 -9.33 -5.12 0.00
C LEU A 23 -10.52 -4.70 -0.89
N ALA A 24 -10.64 -5.28 -2.08
CA ALA A 24 -11.76 -5.00 -2.98
C ALA A 24 -13.12 -5.39 -2.37
N ASP A 25 -13.17 -6.53 -1.67
CA ASP A 25 -14.36 -7.01 -0.99
C ASP A 25 -14.75 -6.06 0.16
N ARG A 26 -13.78 -5.62 0.96
CA ARG A 26 -14.01 -4.62 2.03
C ARG A 26 -14.51 -3.29 1.50
N MET A 27 -13.90 -2.78 0.43
CA MET A 27 -14.35 -1.54 -0.21
C MET A 27 -15.78 -1.67 -0.74
N THR A 28 -16.12 -2.84 -1.30
CA THR A 28 -17.47 -3.15 -1.78
C THR A 28 -18.48 -3.15 -0.62
N VAL A 29 -18.15 -3.78 0.52
CA VAL A 29 -18.99 -3.76 1.74
C VAL A 29 -19.20 -2.34 2.26
N LEU A 30 -18.21 -1.46 2.10
CA LEU A 30 -18.30 -0.04 2.50
C LEU A 30 -19.07 0.84 1.51
N GLY A 31 -19.60 0.27 0.42
CA GLY A 31 -20.41 1.00 -0.56
C GLY A 31 -19.62 1.51 -1.77
N HIS A 32 -18.38 1.07 -1.96
CA HIS A 32 -17.59 1.36 -3.17
C HIS A 32 -17.26 0.06 -3.93
N PRO A 33 -18.17 -0.42 -4.81
CA PRO A 33 -17.96 -1.63 -5.57
C PRO A 33 -16.75 -1.49 -6.50
N ILE A 34 -15.74 -2.32 -6.29
CA ILE A 34 -14.55 -2.36 -7.14
C ILE A 34 -14.10 -3.80 -7.32
N SER A 35 -13.65 -4.15 -8.52
CA SER A 35 -13.05 -5.45 -8.78
C SER A 35 -11.58 -5.50 -8.34
N ARG A 36 -11.11 -6.70 -8.00
CA ARG A 36 -9.67 -6.97 -7.82
C ARG A 36 -8.83 -6.50 -9.01
N GLY A 37 -9.34 -6.64 -10.25
CA GLY A 37 -8.64 -6.23 -11.47
C GLY A 37 -8.45 -4.72 -11.56
N GLN A 38 -9.50 -3.94 -11.25
CA GLN A 38 -9.42 -2.47 -11.19
C GLN A 38 -8.44 -2.01 -10.11
N LEU A 39 -8.50 -2.61 -8.92
CA LEU A 39 -7.54 -2.34 -7.85
C LEU A 39 -6.10 -2.65 -8.29
N ALA A 40 -5.86 -3.83 -8.87
CA ALA A 40 -4.53 -4.23 -9.34
C ALA A 40 -3.98 -3.32 -10.45
N ASN A 41 -4.85 -2.81 -11.34
CA ASN A 41 -4.45 -1.85 -12.37
C ASN A 41 -4.03 -0.50 -11.76
N GLY A 42 -4.68 -0.07 -10.68
CA GLY A 42 -4.24 1.07 -9.89
C GLY A 42 -2.89 0.80 -9.21
N GLU A 43 -2.78 -0.30 -8.48
CA GLU A 43 -1.55 -0.69 -7.75
C GLU A 43 -0.31 -0.89 -8.64
N THR A 44 -0.50 -1.16 -9.93
CA THR A 44 0.59 -1.34 -10.92
C THR A 44 0.88 -0.07 -11.72
N GLY A 45 0.16 1.02 -11.46
CA GLY A 45 0.33 2.31 -12.15
C GLY A 45 -0.25 2.37 -13.56
N ARG A 46 -1.04 1.37 -13.98
CA ARG A 46 -1.81 1.43 -15.25
C ARG A 46 -2.89 2.50 -15.17
N VAL A 47 -3.45 2.72 -13.98
CA VAL A 47 -4.32 3.85 -13.69
C VAL A 47 -3.51 4.90 -12.95
N LYS A 48 -3.44 6.11 -13.51
CA LYS A 48 -2.63 7.22 -12.97
C LYS A 48 -3.40 8.14 -12.02
N GLU A 49 -4.73 8.10 -12.09
CA GLU A 49 -5.60 8.98 -11.32
C GLU A 49 -6.49 8.17 -10.37
N MET A 50 -6.46 8.58 -9.11
CA MET A 50 -7.31 8.06 -8.06
C MET A 50 -8.34 9.12 -7.67
N SER A 51 -9.62 8.74 -7.59
CA SER A 51 -10.68 9.60 -7.06
C SER A 51 -10.58 9.75 -5.55
N VAL A 52 -11.13 10.84 -5.00
CA VAL A 52 -11.18 11.04 -3.55
C VAL A 52 -12.05 9.98 -2.88
N ASP A 53 -13.16 9.59 -3.51
CA ASP A 53 -14.04 8.52 -3.02
C ASP A 53 -13.30 7.20 -2.88
N PHE A 54 -12.48 6.83 -3.88
CA PHE A 54 -11.64 5.64 -3.77
C PHE A 54 -10.69 5.76 -2.56
N ALA A 55 -10.02 6.90 -2.40
CA ALA A 55 -9.06 7.11 -1.31
C ALA A 55 -9.74 6.99 0.06
N ASP A 56 -10.92 7.57 0.24
CA ASP A 56 -11.71 7.47 1.48
C ASP A 56 -12.10 6.01 1.78
N HIS A 57 -12.66 5.30 0.80
CA HIS A 57 -13.08 3.92 1.00
C HIS A 57 -11.90 2.97 1.21
N ALA A 58 -10.77 3.19 0.52
CA ALA A 58 -9.55 2.44 0.72
C ALA A 58 -8.95 2.68 2.12
N ALA A 59 -8.94 3.93 2.61
CA ALA A 59 -8.52 4.25 3.97
C ALA A 59 -9.37 3.49 4.99
N ARG A 60 -10.70 3.59 4.86
CA ARG A 60 -11.65 2.91 5.76
C ARG A 60 -11.51 1.39 5.71
N ALA A 61 -11.32 0.80 4.53
CA ALA A 61 -11.11 -0.64 4.37
C ALA A 61 -9.79 -1.15 5.00
N LEU A 62 -8.80 -0.26 5.12
CA LEU A 62 -7.53 -0.48 5.81
C LEU A 62 -7.56 -0.05 7.29
N ASN A 63 -8.73 0.30 7.82
CA ASN A 63 -8.92 0.82 9.19
C ASN A 63 -8.10 2.09 9.48
N LEU A 64 -7.97 2.97 8.48
CA LEU A 64 -7.33 4.27 8.57
C LEU A 64 -8.35 5.38 8.30
N THR A 65 -8.06 6.58 8.78
CA THR A 65 -8.73 7.79 8.29
C THR A 65 -8.13 8.25 6.97
N LEU A 66 -8.88 9.01 6.17
CA LEU A 66 -8.34 9.60 4.93
C LEU A 66 -7.11 10.46 5.21
N ILE A 67 -7.09 11.22 6.30
CA ILE A 67 -5.93 12.03 6.68
C ILE A 67 -4.71 11.16 6.92
N GLN A 68 -4.83 10.08 7.70
CA GLN A 68 -3.71 9.14 7.93
C GLN A 68 -3.22 8.53 6.61
N LEU A 69 -4.12 8.10 5.73
CA LEU A 69 -3.76 7.59 4.41
C LEU A 69 -3.00 8.63 3.58
N LEU A 70 -3.26 9.92 3.75
CA LEU A 70 -2.58 10.98 3.00
C LEU A 70 -1.25 11.41 3.64
N THR A 71 -1.18 11.51 4.96
CA THR A 71 -0.06 12.15 5.67
C THR A 71 0.93 11.18 6.30
N GLU A 72 0.50 10.01 6.75
CA GLU A 72 1.39 9.09 7.48
C GLU A 72 2.21 8.23 6.50
N PRO A 73 3.52 8.04 6.72
CA PRO A 73 4.32 7.20 5.84
C PRO A 73 3.87 5.73 5.91
N ALA A 74 3.88 5.03 4.77
CA ALA A 74 3.58 3.59 4.72
C ALA A 74 4.84 2.77 5.05
N GLU A 75 5.22 2.78 6.32
CA GLU A 75 6.43 2.13 6.82
C GLU A 75 6.14 0.75 7.40
N CYS A 76 7.03 -0.20 7.12
CA CYS A 76 7.01 -1.49 7.79
C CYS A 76 7.30 -1.30 9.29
N PRO A 77 6.48 -1.83 10.21
CA PRO A 77 6.73 -1.65 11.65
C PRO A 77 8.04 -2.30 12.10
N THR A 78 8.51 -3.33 11.39
CA THR A 78 9.73 -4.08 11.72
C THR A 78 11.00 -3.36 11.29
N CYS A 79 11.03 -2.87 10.05
CA CYS A 79 12.25 -2.30 9.46
C CYS A 79 12.19 -0.79 9.27
N LYS A 80 11.01 -0.16 9.40
CA LYS A 80 10.78 1.28 9.20
C LYS A 80 11.33 1.84 7.89
N GLY A 81 11.33 1.00 6.85
CA GLY A 81 11.91 1.34 5.55
C GLY A 81 13.42 1.13 5.45
N GLU A 82 14.11 0.84 6.55
CA GLU A 82 15.54 0.50 6.58
C GLU A 82 15.73 -1.01 6.74
N PRO A 83 16.27 -1.72 5.73
CA PRO A 83 16.52 -3.14 5.87
C PRO A 83 17.44 -3.43 7.07
N PRO A 84 17.17 -4.48 7.87
CA PRO A 84 17.99 -4.79 9.05
C PRO A 84 19.47 -4.99 8.71
N ALA A 85 20.35 -4.80 9.69
CA ALA A 85 21.77 -5.08 9.54
C ALA A 85 22.01 -6.52 9.04
N GLY A 86 22.85 -6.68 8.01
CA GLY A 86 23.10 -7.98 7.38
C GLY A 86 22.08 -8.40 6.32
N PHE A 87 21.08 -7.57 5.99
CA PHE A 87 20.17 -7.83 4.86
C PHE A 87 20.90 -7.73 3.52
N THR A 88 20.65 -8.70 2.64
CA THR A 88 21.10 -8.73 1.24
C THR A 88 19.91 -8.47 0.32
N CYS A 89 20.01 -7.47 -0.56
CA CYS A 89 18.99 -7.23 -1.58
C CYS A 89 19.04 -8.34 -2.65
N ASN A 90 17.95 -9.09 -2.81
CA ASN A 90 17.87 -10.17 -3.81
C ASN A 90 17.84 -9.69 -5.26
N ALA A 91 17.65 -8.40 -5.51
CA ALA A 91 17.64 -7.83 -6.85
C ALA A 91 19.03 -7.38 -7.33
N CYS A 92 19.83 -6.78 -6.45
CA CYS A 92 21.14 -6.20 -6.82
C CYS A 92 22.32 -6.77 -6.03
N GLY A 93 22.08 -7.65 -5.05
CA GLY A 93 23.12 -8.24 -4.20
C GLY A 93 23.72 -7.30 -3.16
N HIS A 94 23.27 -6.05 -3.06
CA HIS A 94 23.79 -5.09 -2.09
C HIS A 94 23.45 -5.49 -0.66
N THR A 95 24.42 -5.42 0.24
CA THR A 95 24.26 -5.75 1.67
C THR A 95 24.33 -4.49 2.51
N GLN A 96 23.39 -4.33 3.46
CA GLN A 96 23.54 -3.30 4.50
C GLN A 96 24.65 -3.74 5.46
N GLY A 97 25.85 -3.18 5.25
CA GLY A 97 27.05 -3.46 6.01
C GLY A 97 26.94 -2.95 7.44
N GLY A 98 27.10 -3.86 8.40
CA GLY A 98 27.22 -3.53 9.81
C GLY A 98 28.36 -2.54 10.04
N SER A 99 28.07 -1.52 10.84
CA SER A 99 29.06 -0.58 11.36
C SER A 99 30.18 -1.34 12.07
N ARG A 100 31.41 -1.19 11.57
CA ARG A 100 32.61 -1.32 12.38
C ARG A 100 32.81 -0.06 13.20
#